data_AF-A0A8H5QIH7-F1
#
_entry.id   AF-A0A8H5QIH7-F1
#
_cell.length_a   1.000
_cell.length_b   1.000
_cell.length_c   1.000
_cell.angle_alpha   90.00
_cell.angle_beta   90.00
_cell.angle_gamma   90.00
#
_symmetry.space_group_name_H-M   'P 1'
#
loop_
_entity.id
_entity.type
_entity.pdbx_description
1 polymer ?
#
loop_
_entity_poly.entity_id
_entity_poly.type
_entity_poly.pdbx_seq_one_letter_code
_entity_poly.pdbx_strand_id
1 'polypeptide(L)'
;MPLLKLRTNNSRFTYDQNEVSTMPCLPAIRAIRQNLNCLSSSGQIHDAPKLTWLLDQRHERQGKQALTKGKNPTASLYRMYEYLVVGSTVGLRSEIEYFFNQSTWSVKAIPDPEDADPARYAILAVLTHYLAMTFNRLIKRGLPRRCPAIIAGAEAEAELRARKVVLELQPSWAKAVRRLDEPITIPTSSGETPEDRFRSAEFLAMNIIVAEPHVAFV
;
A
#
# COMPACT_ATOMS: atom_id res chain seq x y z
N MET A 1 -51.33 28.74 -45.51
CA MET A 1 -52.64 28.11 -45.23
C MET A 1 -52.76 26.93 -46.19
N PRO A 2 -52.96 25.66 -45.78
CA PRO A 2 -53.64 25.16 -44.57
C PRO A 2 -52.85 24.12 -43.73
N LEU A 3 -53.49 23.74 -42.61
CA LEU A 3 -53.17 22.75 -41.58
C LEU A 3 -53.32 21.29 -42.04
N LEU A 4 -52.58 20.34 -41.43
CA LEU A 4 -53.02 18.95 -41.24
C LEU A 4 -52.33 18.22 -40.06
N LYS A 5 -53.12 18.17 -38.98
CA LYS A 5 -53.33 17.18 -37.90
C LYS A 5 -52.26 16.14 -37.52
N LEU A 6 -51.97 16.17 -36.21
CA LEU A 6 -51.35 15.15 -35.35
C LEU A 6 -52.21 13.89 -35.22
N ARG A 7 -51.56 12.73 -35.10
CA ARG A 7 -52.14 11.44 -34.72
C ARG A 7 -51.37 10.91 -33.51
N THR A 8 -52.04 10.79 -32.36
CA THR A 8 -51.52 10.14 -31.14
C THR A 8 -52.19 8.78 -31.00
N ASN A 9 -51.38 7.71 -30.87
CA ASN A 9 -51.86 6.37 -30.54
C ASN A 9 -51.69 6.12 -29.04
N ASN A 10 -52.76 5.62 -28.44
CA ASN A 10 -52.91 5.31 -27.02
C ASN A 10 -53.18 3.80 -26.93
N SER A 11 -52.34 3.03 -26.25
CA SER A 11 -52.62 1.63 -25.92
C SER A 11 -52.25 1.35 -24.46
N ARG A 12 -53.30 1.15 -23.65
CA ARG A 12 -53.24 0.65 -22.27
C ARG A 12 -53.04 -0.87 -22.31
N PHE A 13 -52.10 -1.36 -21.51
CA PHE A 13 -51.96 -2.77 -21.17
C PHE A 13 -52.76 -3.08 -19.90
N THR A 14 -53.63 -4.08 -19.97
CA THR A 14 -54.27 -4.75 -18.83
C THR A 14 -53.51 -6.03 -18.53
N TYR A 15 -53.13 -6.28 -17.28
CA TYR A 15 -52.55 -7.54 -16.83
C TYR A 15 -53.63 -8.45 -16.24
N ASP A 16 -53.66 -9.67 -16.75
CA ASP A 16 -54.49 -10.80 -16.32
C ASP A 16 -53.85 -11.50 -15.12
N GLN A 17 -54.67 -11.86 -14.13
CA GLN A 17 -54.28 -12.65 -12.97
C GLN A 17 -54.98 -14.00 -13.06
N ASN A 18 -54.23 -15.08 -13.28
CA ASN A 18 -54.46 -16.43 -12.75
C ASN A 18 -53.46 -17.41 -13.36
N GLU A 19 -52.50 -17.90 -12.58
CA GLU A 19 -52.23 -19.34 -12.50
C GLU A 19 -51.29 -19.66 -11.34
N VAL A 20 -51.76 -20.56 -10.47
CA VAL A 20 -51.05 -21.17 -9.35
C VAL A 20 -50.47 -22.48 -9.85
N SER A 21 -49.15 -22.69 -9.71
CA SER A 21 -48.57 -24.03 -9.81
C SER A 21 -47.32 -24.18 -8.93
N THR A 22 -47.53 -24.90 -7.83
CA THR A 22 -46.63 -25.89 -7.20
C THR A 22 -45.15 -25.55 -7.03
N MET A 23 -44.80 -25.13 -5.80
CA MET A 23 -43.43 -25.15 -5.28
C MET A 23 -43.01 -26.57 -4.85
N PRO A 24 -41.79 -27.00 -5.19
CA PRO A 24 -41.01 -27.90 -4.35
C PRO A 24 -40.01 -27.09 -3.50
N CYS A 25 -40.14 -27.23 -2.18
CA CYS A 25 -39.08 -26.88 -1.24
C CYS A 25 -37.84 -27.75 -1.50
N LEU A 26 -36.66 -27.16 -1.58
CA LEU A 26 -35.43 -27.57 -0.84
C LEU A 26 -34.30 -26.54 -1.12
N PRO A 27 -33.36 -26.35 -0.16
CA PRO A 27 -32.50 -25.17 -0.07
C PRO A 27 -31.12 -25.40 -0.69
N ALA A 28 -30.65 -24.48 -1.51
CA ALA A 28 -29.24 -24.41 -1.88
C ALA A 28 -28.87 -22.97 -2.23
N ILE A 29 -28.01 -22.40 -1.40
CA ILE A 29 -26.92 -21.43 -1.68
C ILE A 29 -26.72 -20.62 -0.39
N ARG A 30 -26.01 -21.23 0.57
CA ARG A 30 -25.34 -20.52 1.67
C ARG A 30 -24.03 -21.19 2.02
N ALA A 31 -23.14 -21.28 1.04
CA ALA A 31 -21.71 -21.54 1.18
C ALA A 31 -21.12 -21.06 -0.16
N ILE A 32 -20.50 -19.88 -0.25
CA ILE A 32 -19.09 -19.65 0.07
C ILE A 32 -18.98 -18.24 0.68
N ARG A 33 -18.94 -18.17 2.01
CA ARG A 33 -18.49 -16.99 2.75
C ARG A 33 -17.71 -17.49 3.97
N GLN A 34 -16.60 -18.16 3.69
CA GLN A 34 -15.62 -18.58 4.70
C GLN A 34 -14.25 -18.08 4.26
N ASN A 35 -13.97 -16.82 4.58
CA ASN A 35 -12.66 -16.31 4.97
C ASN A 35 -12.76 -14.82 5.38
N LEU A 36 -13.78 -14.51 6.18
CA LEU A 36 -13.88 -13.25 6.90
C LEU A 36 -14.04 -13.59 8.37
N ASN A 37 -12.97 -14.13 8.97
CA ASN A 37 -12.84 -14.28 10.42
C ASN A 37 -11.36 -14.42 10.78
N CYS A 38 -10.63 -13.31 10.69
CA CYS A 38 -9.42 -13.07 11.47
C CYS A 38 -9.51 -11.62 11.98
N LEU A 39 -10.33 -11.41 13.00
CA LEU A 39 -10.22 -10.23 13.87
C LEU A 39 -9.82 -10.77 15.23
N SER A 40 -8.54 -11.12 15.36
CA SER A 40 -7.94 -11.27 16.68
C SER A 40 -7.53 -9.90 17.18
N SER A 41 -8.01 -9.54 18.36
CA SER A 41 -7.77 -8.26 19.04
C SER A 41 -6.43 -8.23 19.79
N SER A 42 -5.48 -9.05 19.40
CA SER A 42 -4.07 -8.97 19.83
C SER A 42 -3.25 -8.49 18.63
N GLY A 43 -2.59 -7.34 18.76
CA GLY A 43 -1.77 -6.71 17.72
C GLY A 43 -0.51 -7.51 17.37
N GLN A 44 -0.68 -8.72 16.86
CA GLN A 44 0.39 -9.48 16.21
C GLN A 44 0.37 -9.22 14.71
N ILE A 45 1.56 -9.11 14.15
CA ILE A 45 1.86 -8.77 12.74
C ILE A 45 1.48 -9.90 11.76
N HIS A 46 0.99 -11.04 12.27
CA HIS A 46 0.68 -12.26 11.49
C HIS A 46 -0.42 -12.11 10.43
N ASP A 47 -1.11 -10.97 10.35
CA ASP A 47 -2.24 -10.75 9.44
C ASP A 47 -1.87 -10.06 8.11
N ALA A 48 -0.58 -9.74 7.88
CA ALA A 48 -0.17 -9.14 6.61
C ALA A 48 -0.37 -10.11 5.43
N PRO A 49 -0.97 -9.66 4.30
CA PRO A 49 -1.19 -10.53 3.15
C PRO A 49 0.11 -11.08 2.57
N LYS A 50 0.08 -12.34 2.13
CA LYS A 50 1.19 -12.96 1.39
C LYS A 50 1.45 -12.24 0.07
N LEU A 51 2.68 -12.28 -0.40
CA LEU A 51 3.06 -11.63 -1.66
C LEU A 51 2.22 -12.15 -2.83
N THR A 52 2.11 -13.47 -2.96
CA THR A 52 1.38 -14.14 -4.03
C THR A 52 -0.09 -13.68 -4.08
N TRP A 53 -0.74 -13.65 -2.91
CA TRP A 53 -2.12 -13.20 -2.82
C TRP A 53 -2.28 -11.73 -3.24
N LEU A 54 -1.36 -10.83 -2.86
CA LEU A 54 -1.42 -9.43 -3.30
C LEU A 54 -1.21 -9.26 -4.79
N LEU A 55 -0.35 -10.08 -5.40
CA LEU A 55 -0.15 -10.09 -6.84
C LEU A 55 -1.42 -10.54 -7.56
N ASP A 56 -2.08 -11.59 -7.07
CA ASP A 56 -3.36 -12.08 -7.62
C ASP A 56 -4.48 -11.04 -7.50
N GLN A 57 -4.48 -10.26 -6.41
CA GLN A 57 -5.51 -9.27 -6.10
C GLN A 57 -5.14 -7.86 -6.58
N ARG A 58 -4.05 -7.70 -7.31
CA ARG A 58 -3.43 -6.41 -7.60
C ARG A 58 -4.39 -5.40 -8.24
N HIS A 59 -5.12 -5.81 -9.27
CA HIS A 59 -6.07 -4.95 -9.97
C HIS A 59 -7.22 -4.49 -9.04
N GLU A 60 -7.76 -5.41 -8.25
CA GLU A 60 -8.85 -5.10 -7.32
C GLU A 60 -8.40 -4.23 -6.15
N ARG A 61 -7.12 -4.30 -5.77
CA ARG A 61 -6.54 -3.61 -4.62
C ARG A 61 -5.92 -2.26 -5.01
N GLN A 62 -5.70 -2.00 -6.30
CA GLN A 62 -5.14 -0.74 -6.77
C GLN A 62 -6.04 0.44 -6.35
N GLY A 63 -5.42 1.47 -5.75
CA GLY A 63 -6.13 2.64 -5.22
C GLY A 63 -6.89 2.42 -3.90
N LYS A 64 -6.95 1.19 -3.36
CA LYS A 64 -7.54 0.91 -2.05
C LYS A 64 -6.52 1.08 -0.93
N GLN A 65 -7.00 1.36 0.28
CA GLN A 65 -6.16 1.38 1.47
C GLN A 65 -5.60 -0.02 1.77
N ALA A 66 -4.37 -0.06 2.28
CA ALA A 66 -3.74 -1.28 2.77
C ALA A 66 -4.58 -2.00 3.86
N LEU A 67 -4.51 -3.33 3.87
CA LEU A 67 -5.19 -4.20 4.82
C LEU A 67 -4.56 -4.09 6.21
N THR A 68 -3.23 -4.00 6.29
CA THR A 68 -2.51 -3.95 7.56
C THR A 68 -2.95 -2.76 8.40
N LYS A 69 -3.36 -3.04 9.65
CA LYS A 69 -3.83 -2.04 10.63
C LYS A 69 -2.76 -1.77 11.69
N GLY A 70 -2.96 -0.70 12.46
CA GLY A 70 -2.09 -0.32 13.57
C GLY A 70 -1.30 0.97 13.33
N LYS A 71 -1.00 1.66 14.42
CA LYS A 71 -0.25 2.94 14.45
C LYS A 71 1.13 2.74 15.07
N ASN A 72 1.94 1.89 14.45
CA ASN A 72 3.33 1.65 14.84
C ASN A 72 4.23 1.55 13.59
N PRO A 73 5.56 1.69 13.73
CA PRO A 73 6.50 1.68 12.61
C PRO A 73 6.38 0.42 11.75
N THR A 74 6.23 -0.75 12.39
CA THR A 74 6.15 -2.03 11.69
C THR A 74 4.90 -2.12 10.84
N ALA A 75 3.73 -1.79 11.39
CA ALA A 75 2.47 -1.75 10.64
C ALA A 75 2.54 -0.79 9.43
N SER A 76 3.21 0.36 9.58
CA SER A 76 3.44 1.29 8.47
C SER A 76 4.33 0.70 7.39
N LEU A 77 5.41 -0.01 7.77
CA LEU A 77 6.28 -0.72 6.83
C LEU A 77 5.51 -1.78 6.02
N TYR A 78 4.60 -2.53 6.66
CA TYR A 78 3.73 -3.48 5.96
C TYR A 78 2.74 -2.80 5.00
N ARG A 79 2.19 -1.64 5.36
CA ARG A 79 1.35 -0.88 4.42
C ARG A 79 2.15 -0.41 3.21
N MET A 80 3.41 0.02 3.39
CA MET A 80 4.31 0.35 2.28
C MET A 80 4.56 -0.86 1.37
N TYR A 81 4.82 -2.03 1.96
CA TYR A 81 4.92 -3.30 1.22
C TYR A 81 3.67 -3.56 0.38
N GLU A 82 2.48 -3.47 0.99
CA GLU A 82 1.22 -3.69 0.27
C GLU A 82 1.07 -2.71 -0.91
N TYR A 83 1.32 -1.42 -0.68
CA TYR A 83 1.23 -0.40 -1.73
C TYR A 83 2.24 -0.60 -2.86
N LEU A 84 3.46 -1.03 -2.54
CA LEU A 84 4.48 -1.37 -3.53
C LEU A 84 3.99 -2.53 -4.42
N VAL A 85 3.55 -3.64 -3.81
CA VAL A 85 3.15 -4.85 -4.54
C VAL A 85 1.94 -4.57 -5.43
N VAL A 86 0.93 -3.84 -4.93
CA VAL A 86 -0.27 -3.53 -5.72
C VAL A 86 -0.05 -2.40 -6.74
N GLY A 87 1.13 -1.79 -6.78
CA GLY A 87 1.45 -0.68 -7.70
C GLY A 87 0.79 0.65 -7.36
N SER A 88 0.43 0.86 -6.08
CA SER A 88 -0.16 2.12 -5.61
C SER A 88 0.92 3.13 -5.24
N THR A 89 1.40 3.89 -6.23
CA THR A 89 2.43 4.93 -6.00
C THR A 89 1.95 6.02 -5.04
N VAL A 90 0.69 6.44 -5.16
CA VAL A 90 0.10 7.44 -4.25
C VAL A 90 0.06 6.90 -2.82
N GLY A 91 -0.42 5.67 -2.62
CA GLY A 91 -0.48 5.04 -1.30
C GLY A 91 0.90 4.89 -0.67
N LEU A 92 1.89 4.44 -1.45
CA LEU A 92 3.27 4.27 -0.98
C LEU A 92 3.86 5.61 -0.51
N ARG A 93 3.73 6.68 -1.32
CA ARG A 93 4.25 8.01 -0.97
C ARG A 93 3.58 8.58 0.27
N SER A 94 2.25 8.51 0.35
CA SER A 94 1.50 8.98 1.51
C SER A 94 1.88 8.22 2.78
N GLU A 95 2.14 6.92 2.70
CA GLU A 95 2.57 6.13 3.85
C GLU A 95 4.00 6.47 4.30
N ILE A 96 4.92 6.69 3.35
CA ILE A 96 6.29 7.14 3.63
C ILE A 96 6.27 8.52 4.32
N GLU A 97 5.46 9.46 3.82
CA GLU A 97 5.28 10.77 4.44
C GLU A 97 4.64 10.65 5.83
N TYR A 98 3.62 9.81 5.99
CA TYR A 98 3.02 9.52 7.28
C TYR A 98 4.06 9.03 8.30
N PHE A 99 4.94 8.10 7.91
CA PHE A 99 6.06 7.64 8.74
C PHE A 99 7.02 8.79 9.06
N PHE A 100 7.37 9.62 8.07
CA PHE A 100 8.24 10.80 8.24
C PHE A 100 7.65 11.86 9.18
N ASN A 101 6.34 11.88 9.37
CA ASN A 101 5.68 12.77 10.32
C ASN A 101 5.54 12.17 11.73
N GLN A 102 5.80 10.86 11.90
CA GLN A 102 5.83 10.24 13.23
C GLN A 102 7.14 10.54 13.96
N SER A 103 7.10 11.59 14.77
CA SER A 103 8.25 12.18 15.47
C SER A 103 9.01 11.22 16.40
N THR A 104 8.31 10.20 16.93
CA THR A 104 8.87 9.20 17.85
C THR A 104 9.40 7.95 17.14
N TRP A 105 9.14 7.81 15.85
CA TRP A 105 9.56 6.64 15.10
C TRP A 105 10.96 6.88 14.55
N SER A 106 11.83 5.88 14.65
CA SER A 106 13.13 5.88 13.97
C SER A 106 13.18 4.68 13.04
N VAL A 107 13.77 4.86 11.86
CA VAL A 107 13.97 3.76 10.91
C VAL A 107 14.83 2.68 11.55
N LYS A 108 15.90 3.06 12.27
CA LYS A 108 16.81 2.13 12.95
C LYS A 108 16.12 1.28 14.03
N ALA A 109 15.10 1.84 14.66
CA ALA A 109 14.41 1.24 15.79
C ALA A 109 13.20 0.38 15.40
N ILE A 110 12.95 0.19 14.10
CA ILE A 110 11.92 -0.74 13.64
C ILE A 110 12.32 -2.15 14.13
N PRO A 111 11.50 -2.81 14.96
CA PRO A 111 11.81 -4.15 15.45
C PRO A 111 11.82 -5.15 14.30
N ASP A 112 12.63 -6.20 14.44
CA ASP A 112 12.65 -7.31 13.48
C ASP A 112 11.28 -8.01 13.48
N PRO A 113 10.57 -8.07 12.34
CA PRO A 113 9.29 -8.78 12.27
C PRO A 113 9.44 -10.31 12.24
N GLU A 114 10.66 -10.85 11.99
CA GLU A 114 10.91 -12.29 11.82
C GLU A 114 9.90 -12.94 10.85
N ASP A 115 9.67 -12.28 9.71
CA ASP A 115 8.55 -12.60 8.83
C ASP A 115 8.74 -13.96 8.14
N ALA A 116 7.74 -14.83 8.27
CA ALA A 116 7.75 -16.18 7.74
C ALA A 116 7.60 -16.26 6.20
N ASP A 117 7.15 -15.20 5.52
CA ASP A 117 7.17 -15.09 4.06
C ASP A 117 8.50 -14.46 3.62
N PRO A 118 9.45 -15.24 3.05
CA PRO A 118 10.79 -14.74 2.75
C PRO A 118 10.77 -13.57 1.77
N ALA A 119 9.86 -13.59 0.81
CA ALA A 119 9.75 -12.54 -0.20
C ALA A 119 9.25 -11.25 0.41
N ARG A 120 8.22 -11.32 1.26
CA ARG A 120 7.76 -10.17 2.02
C ARG A 120 8.86 -9.65 2.95
N TYR A 121 9.58 -10.53 3.64
CA TYR A 121 10.66 -10.14 4.54
C TYR A 121 11.78 -9.37 3.82
N ALA A 122 12.21 -9.87 2.67
CA ALA A 122 13.17 -9.20 1.79
C ALA A 122 12.66 -7.82 1.33
N ILE A 123 11.38 -7.69 0.97
CA ILE A 123 10.78 -6.40 0.60
C ILE A 123 10.81 -5.42 1.76
N LEU A 124 10.40 -5.85 2.96
CA LEU A 124 10.42 -5.02 4.16
C LEU A 124 11.84 -4.52 4.46
N ALA A 125 12.84 -5.39 4.36
CA ALA A 125 14.25 -5.04 4.54
C ALA A 125 14.69 -3.93 3.57
N VAL A 126 14.38 -4.07 2.27
CA VAL A 126 14.72 -3.05 1.26
C VAL A 126 13.95 -1.74 1.48
N LEU A 127 12.68 -1.80 1.89
CA LEU A 127 11.91 -0.58 2.21
C LEU A 127 12.55 0.23 3.34
N THR A 128 13.16 -0.42 4.33
CA THR A 128 13.90 0.32 5.38
C THR A 128 15.14 1.05 4.85
N HIS A 129 15.79 0.53 3.80
CA HIS A 129 16.86 1.25 3.10
C HIS A 129 16.29 2.53 2.46
N TYR A 130 15.19 2.41 1.72
CA TYR A 130 14.55 3.54 1.04
C TYR A 130 14.08 4.63 1.99
N LEU A 131 13.56 4.26 3.16
CA LEU A 131 13.20 5.20 4.23
C LEU A 131 14.44 5.97 4.70
N ALA A 132 15.50 5.28 5.09
CA ALA A 132 16.73 5.91 5.57
C ALA A 132 17.34 6.84 4.50
N MET A 133 17.43 6.37 3.26
CA MET A 133 17.94 7.16 2.13
C MET A 133 17.12 8.44 1.91
N THR A 134 15.80 8.32 1.80
CA THR A 134 14.90 9.44 1.50
C THR A 134 14.88 10.46 2.63
N PHE A 135 14.81 10.00 3.88
CA PHE A 135 14.79 10.88 5.03
C PHE A 135 16.11 11.63 5.18
N ASN A 136 17.24 10.93 4.99
CA ASN A 136 18.55 11.56 5.00
C ASN A 136 18.72 12.60 3.89
N ARG A 137 18.13 12.38 2.72
CA ARG A 137 18.11 13.37 1.64
C ARG A 137 17.34 14.64 2.05
N LEU A 138 16.19 14.50 2.70
CA LEU A 138 15.40 15.63 3.19
C LEU A 138 16.14 16.39 4.32
N ILE A 139 16.68 15.66 5.28
CA ILE A 139 17.45 16.22 6.40
C ILE A 139 18.65 17.03 5.88
N LYS A 140 19.41 16.47 4.92
CA LYS A 140 20.55 17.18 4.28
C LYS A 140 20.13 18.42 3.49
N ARG A 141 18.87 18.51 3.07
CA ARG A 141 18.28 19.69 2.41
C ARG A 141 17.67 20.69 3.39
N GLY A 142 17.86 20.51 4.70
CA GLY A 142 17.35 21.41 5.72
C GLY A 142 15.90 21.14 6.14
N LEU A 143 15.34 19.98 5.78
CA LEU A 143 14.04 19.52 6.23
C LEU A 143 14.22 18.39 7.26
N PRO A 144 14.57 18.72 8.52
CA PRO A 144 14.71 17.70 9.55
C PRO A 144 13.35 17.07 9.89
N ARG A 145 13.40 15.88 10.51
CA ARG A 145 12.22 15.32 11.20
C ARG A 145 11.68 16.37 12.17
N ARG A 146 10.37 16.45 12.34
CA ARG A 146 9.69 17.43 13.23
C ARG A 146 9.85 18.90 12.78
N CYS A 147 10.06 19.13 11.49
CA CYS A 147 9.88 20.46 10.92
C CYS A 147 8.37 20.79 10.93
N PRO A 148 7.94 21.94 11.47
CA PRO A 148 6.56 22.38 11.32
C PRO A 148 6.24 22.61 9.84
N ALA A 149 4.97 22.44 9.46
CA ALA A 149 4.51 22.68 8.09
C ALA A 149 4.72 24.14 7.65
N ILE A 150 4.75 25.07 8.61
CA ILE A 150 5.00 26.49 8.38
C ILE A 150 6.12 26.92 9.35
N ILE A 151 7.19 27.47 8.80
CA ILE A 151 8.29 28.09 9.57
C ILE A 151 8.00 29.58 9.65
N ALA A 152 7.45 30.03 10.79
CA ALA A 152 7.00 31.40 10.95
C ALA A 152 8.10 32.28 11.56
N GLY A 153 8.80 33.03 10.69
CA GLY A 153 9.77 34.06 11.11
C GLY A 153 11.19 33.55 11.36
N ALA A 154 12.11 34.51 11.52
CA ALA A 154 13.55 34.25 11.62
C ALA A 154 13.93 33.43 12.87
N GLU A 155 13.16 33.54 13.96
CA GLU A 155 13.40 32.80 15.20
C GLU A 155 13.15 31.30 15.02
N ALA A 156 12.00 30.92 14.43
CA ALA A 156 11.68 29.52 14.15
C ALA A 156 12.68 28.89 13.16
N GLU A 157 13.14 29.67 12.18
CA GLU A 157 14.17 29.23 11.25
C GLU A 157 15.52 29.03 11.94
N ALA A 158 15.94 29.95 12.81
CA ALA A 158 17.16 29.84 13.60
C ALA A 158 17.12 28.63 14.53
N GLU A 159 15.99 28.38 15.19
CA GLU A 159 15.79 27.20 16.04
C GLU A 159 15.98 25.91 15.22
N LEU A 160 15.34 25.80 14.05
CA LEU A 160 15.47 24.63 13.19
C LEU A 160 16.90 24.41 12.70
N ARG A 161 17.61 25.48 12.34
CA ARG A 161 19.03 25.41 11.93
C ARG A 161 19.95 25.01 13.09
N ALA A 162 19.63 25.41 14.32
CA ALA A 162 20.41 25.09 15.51
C ALA A 162 20.20 23.63 15.97
N ARG A 163 19.13 22.95 15.54
CA ARG A 163 18.88 21.55 15.89
C ARG A 163 20.00 20.66 15.35
N LYS A 164 20.44 19.72 16.19
CA LYS A 164 21.39 18.70 15.79
C LYS A 164 20.84 17.87 14.63
N VAL A 165 21.60 17.78 13.55
CA VAL A 165 21.31 16.89 12.43
C VAL A 165 21.46 15.44 12.90
N VAL A 166 20.36 14.69 12.87
CA VAL A 166 20.32 13.26 13.19
C VAL A 166 19.91 12.52 11.93
N LEU A 167 20.84 11.76 11.35
CA LEU A 167 20.57 10.93 10.18
C LEU A 167 19.92 9.60 10.60
N GLU A 168 19.00 9.13 9.78
CA GLU A 168 18.36 7.83 9.91
C GLU A 168 19.30 6.73 9.44
N LEU A 169 19.18 5.56 10.08
CA LEU A 169 19.95 4.37 9.74
C LEU A 169 18.98 3.22 9.50
N GLN A 170 19.36 2.32 8.60
CA GLN A 170 18.64 1.05 8.43
C GLN A 170 18.74 0.20 9.71
N PRO A 171 17.70 -0.56 10.10
CA PRO A 171 17.80 -1.57 11.15
C PRO A 171 18.93 -2.56 10.89
N SER A 172 19.53 -3.09 11.96
CA SER A 172 20.55 -4.13 11.84
C SER A 172 20.00 -5.43 11.26
N TRP A 173 18.76 -5.80 11.61
CA TRP A 173 18.12 -7.03 11.11
C TRP A 173 17.98 -7.01 9.58
N ALA A 174 17.63 -5.86 9.00
CA ALA A 174 17.42 -5.73 7.57
C ALA A 174 18.68 -6.06 6.75
N LYS A 175 19.87 -5.83 7.32
CA LYS A 175 21.15 -6.18 6.68
C LYS A 175 21.48 -7.67 6.73
N ALA A 176 20.85 -8.41 7.63
CA ALA A 176 21.03 -9.85 7.78
C ALA A 176 20.03 -10.67 6.96
N VAL A 177 19.01 -10.02 6.37
CA VAL A 177 18.02 -10.72 5.55
C VAL A 177 18.68 -11.30 4.31
N ARG A 178 18.46 -12.60 4.10
CA ARG A 178 19.02 -13.31 2.95
C ARG A 178 18.28 -12.93 1.68
N ARG A 179 19.03 -12.82 0.59
CA ARG A 179 18.50 -12.79 -0.78
C ARG A 179 17.61 -14.01 -1.04
N LEU A 180 16.58 -13.86 -1.88
CA LEU A 180 15.71 -14.96 -2.30
C LEU A 180 16.46 -15.96 -3.18
N ASP A 181 16.13 -17.24 -3.07
CA ASP A 181 16.76 -18.29 -3.88
C ASP A 181 16.35 -18.14 -5.36
N GLU A 182 15.04 -17.94 -5.60
CA GLU A 182 14.47 -17.72 -6.93
C GLU A 182 14.04 -16.26 -7.13
N PRO A 183 14.18 -15.71 -8.35
CA PRO A 183 13.74 -14.37 -8.64
C PRO A 183 12.22 -14.24 -8.65
N ILE A 184 11.71 -13.15 -8.09
CA ILE A 184 10.29 -12.77 -8.17
C ILE A 184 10.13 -11.47 -8.95
N THR A 185 9.00 -11.30 -9.63
CA THR A 185 8.69 -10.07 -10.37
C THR A 185 7.47 -9.39 -9.76
N ILE A 186 7.62 -8.11 -9.40
CA ILE A 186 6.51 -7.22 -9.08
C ILE A 186 6.27 -6.36 -10.33
N PRO A 187 5.11 -6.50 -11.00
CA PRO A 187 4.84 -5.81 -12.24
C PRO A 187 4.68 -4.30 -12.05
N THR A 188 4.82 -3.54 -13.14
CA THR A 188 4.50 -2.10 -13.23
C THR A 188 3.01 -1.85 -12.99
N SER A 189 2.58 -0.60 -12.84
CA SER A 189 1.15 -0.27 -12.69
C SER A 189 0.29 -0.71 -13.88
N SER A 190 0.88 -0.90 -15.07
CA SER A 190 0.22 -1.48 -16.26
C SER A 190 0.13 -3.02 -16.24
N GLY A 191 0.77 -3.69 -15.29
CA GLY A 191 0.80 -5.16 -15.20
C GLY A 191 1.97 -5.80 -15.96
N GLU A 192 2.88 -4.99 -16.51
CA GLU A 192 4.01 -5.45 -17.31
C GLU A 192 5.23 -5.73 -16.44
N THR A 193 6.18 -6.52 -16.95
CA THR A 193 7.49 -6.67 -16.31
C THR A 193 8.28 -5.37 -16.44
N PRO A 194 8.90 -4.83 -15.37
CA PRO A 194 9.71 -3.64 -15.47
C PRO A 194 10.88 -3.79 -16.44
N GLU A 195 11.03 -2.82 -17.35
CA GLU A 195 12.20 -2.73 -18.25
C GLU A 195 13.50 -2.56 -17.44
N ASP A 196 14.59 -3.15 -17.91
CA ASP A 196 15.89 -3.20 -17.22
C ASP A 196 16.35 -1.83 -16.69
N ARG A 197 16.25 -0.78 -17.51
CA ARG A 197 16.68 0.59 -17.15
C ARG A 197 15.89 1.23 -16.01
N PHE A 198 14.72 0.70 -15.69
CA PHE A 198 13.84 1.22 -14.64
C PHE A 198 13.86 0.35 -13.39
N ARG A 199 14.63 -0.75 -13.34
CA ARG A 199 14.65 -1.66 -12.20
C ARG A 199 15.43 -1.07 -11.03
N SER A 200 14.96 -1.36 -9.83
CA SER A 200 15.66 -0.99 -8.60
C SER A 200 16.87 -1.89 -8.35
N ALA A 201 18.03 -1.26 -8.13
CA ALA A 201 19.26 -1.97 -7.78
C ALA A 201 19.16 -2.67 -6.41
N GLU A 202 18.56 -2.01 -5.42
CA GLU A 202 18.41 -2.53 -4.06
C GLU A 202 17.48 -3.75 -4.02
N PHE A 203 16.38 -3.72 -4.78
CA PHE A 203 15.50 -4.89 -4.91
C PHE A 203 16.12 -6.00 -5.75
N LEU A 204 16.83 -5.68 -6.83
CA LEU A 204 17.54 -6.68 -7.64
C LEU A 204 18.59 -7.44 -6.83
N ALA A 205 19.29 -6.76 -5.91
CA ALA A 205 20.22 -7.40 -4.98
C ALA A 205 19.54 -8.49 -4.11
N MET A 206 18.23 -8.38 -3.89
CA MET A 206 17.40 -9.34 -3.16
C MET A 206 16.68 -10.36 -4.05
N ASN A 207 17.00 -10.43 -5.35
CA ASN A 207 16.31 -11.26 -6.34
C ASN A 207 14.85 -10.82 -6.61
N ILE A 208 14.59 -9.52 -6.48
CA ILE A 208 13.26 -8.94 -6.69
C ILE A 208 13.32 -7.99 -7.89
N ILE A 209 12.61 -8.34 -8.95
CA ILE A 209 12.48 -7.52 -10.16
C ILE A 209 11.29 -6.58 -9.95
N VAL A 210 11.56 -5.31 -9.68
CA VAL A 210 10.56 -4.26 -9.51
C VAL A 210 11.10 -2.95 -10.08
N ALA A 211 10.21 -2.09 -10.56
CA ALA A 211 10.59 -0.73 -10.95
C ALA A 211 11.09 0.06 -9.73
N GLU A 212 12.00 1.01 -9.94
CA GLU A 212 12.49 1.92 -8.92
C GLU A 212 11.29 2.63 -8.24
N PRO A 213 11.07 2.42 -6.94
CA PRO A 213 9.90 2.98 -6.28
C PRO A 213 10.02 4.51 -6.22
N HIS A 214 8.94 5.20 -6.57
CA HIS A 214 8.85 6.65 -6.39
C HIS A 214 8.68 7.00 -4.90
N VAL A 215 9.79 7.07 -4.17
CA VAL A 215 9.82 7.32 -2.71
C VAL A 215 9.94 8.79 -2.33
N ALA A 216 10.20 9.68 -3.29
CA ALA A 216 10.36 11.10 -3.01
C ALA A 216 9.01 11.78 -2.67
N PHE A 217 9.03 12.63 -1.64
CA PHE A 217 7.94 13.50 -1.23
C PHE A 217 8.53 14.84 -0.76
N VAL A 218 7.73 15.90 -0.83
CA VAL A 218 8.06 17.28 -0.43
C VAL A 218 6.81 17.88 0.18
#